data_AF-A0A518CAY6-F1
#
_entry.id   AF-A0A518CAY6-F1
#
_cell.length_a   1.000
_cell.length_b   1.000
_cell.length_c   1.000
_cell.angle_alpha   90.00
_cell.angle_beta   90.00
_cell.angle_gamma   90.00
#
_symmetry.space_group_name_H-M   'P 1'
#
loop_
_entity.id
_entity.type
_entity.pdbx_description
1 polymer ?
#
loop_
_entity_poly.entity_id
_entity_poly.type
_entity_poly.pdbx_seq_one_letter_code
_entity_poly.pdbx_strand_id
1 'polypeptide(L)'
;MALKLNLGVKTDPIEYRYSFPWLFRLLAEEGIQLVQLGTWFELYQLPDEFFLNLRREAEDHGIQIASMFTAHRELGGFFRTEAGFEQVARRNFERLIEVGALLGAKSVGSNPGAVLRDQMGTKPKGVGCYVRHMKELMHLAHEKGLSWLTIEPMSCLAEPPTLPEEVADMGRELTEYHRQNPGSTVAIGYCADIAHGYINQQDQVGYDHIQLFEATYPWLYEVHLKNTDTRFNSTFGFGPAEREKGIVDVPHFRDLLRKNADKLPVQEMTGYLEIGGPKLGRDYSDHQLEDQLRSSLRYLKEAFLGDTTVTPAIHAIHESAGSTPAKAPVEISPSMMCVDALNFESALRQVESLGVDMLHMDIMDSHFVPNMPMGLAVLERLQDATQLPLDVHLMVSNNDFFVQELAKMRVSQISVHLESALHLDRTLSHIRDLGIKAGVAINPGTPLSAIDYVLERIDYVLIMTVNPGYAGQKMTPASLRKIADCHKLLSARGFDLPIQVDGNVSFENIPGMVAAGATNLVAGTSSIFHKSGSMLENKRRMRKAIEEGLAARKKPELATV
;
A
#
# COMPACT_ATOMS: atom_id res chain seq x y z
N MET A 1 -37.10 -4.59 2.30
CA MET A 1 -36.54 -4.01 1.06
C MET A 1 -35.04 -4.23 1.09
N ALA A 2 -34.39 -4.48 -0.06
CA ALA A 2 -32.94 -4.63 -0.09
C ALA A 2 -32.26 -3.28 0.17
N LEU A 3 -31.22 -3.25 1.00
CA LEU A 3 -30.40 -2.06 1.25
C LEU A 3 -29.73 -1.61 -0.06
N LYS A 4 -29.93 -0.36 -0.45
CA LYS A 4 -29.24 0.25 -1.59
C LYS A 4 -27.93 0.86 -1.12
N LEU A 5 -26.85 0.57 -1.83
CA LEU A 5 -25.53 1.13 -1.56
C LEU A 5 -25.20 2.18 -2.63
N ASN A 6 -24.64 3.31 -2.21
CA ASN A 6 -24.12 4.35 -3.09
C ASN A 6 -22.64 4.59 -2.80
N LEU A 7 -21.90 5.09 -3.78
CA LEU A 7 -20.47 5.39 -3.64
C LEU A 7 -20.24 6.90 -3.86
N GLY A 8 -19.43 7.49 -2.99
CA GLY A 8 -18.97 8.87 -3.10
C GLY A 8 -17.50 9.02 -2.74
N VAL A 9 -17.02 10.26 -2.73
CA VAL A 9 -15.66 10.61 -2.32
C VAL A 9 -15.68 11.73 -1.30
N LYS A 10 -14.83 11.64 -0.29
CA LYS A 10 -14.56 12.72 0.65
C LYS A 10 -13.48 13.65 0.09
N THR A 11 -13.65 14.97 0.23
CA THR A 11 -12.80 15.96 -0.48
C THR A 11 -11.44 16.23 0.17
N ASP A 12 -11.17 15.72 1.36
CA ASP A 12 -9.90 15.93 2.09
C ASP A 12 -8.61 15.80 1.25
N PRO A 13 -8.47 14.81 0.33
CA PRO A 13 -7.23 14.65 -0.42
C PRO A 13 -6.88 15.81 -1.36
N ILE A 14 -7.85 16.65 -1.75
CA ILE A 14 -7.63 17.75 -2.70
C ILE A 14 -7.31 19.08 -2.01
N GLU A 15 -7.47 19.17 -0.69
CA GLU A 15 -7.37 20.43 0.04
C GLU A 15 -6.03 21.14 -0.20
N TYR A 16 -6.10 22.41 -0.58
CA TYR A 16 -4.95 23.26 -0.93
C TYR A 16 -4.06 22.75 -2.08
N ARG A 17 -4.49 21.75 -2.86
CA ARG A 17 -3.68 21.13 -3.92
C ARG A 17 -4.39 21.05 -5.27
N TYR A 18 -5.64 20.61 -5.27
CA TYR A 18 -6.46 20.52 -6.46
C TYR A 18 -7.77 21.30 -6.26
N SER A 19 -8.33 21.80 -7.36
CA SER A 19 -9.60 22.53 -7.31
C SER A 19 -10.79 21.58 -7.21
N PHE A 20 -11.90 22.05 -6.62
CA PHE A 20 -13.18 21.34 -6.67
C PHE A 20 -13.62 20.98 -8.10
N PRO A 21 -13.60 21.89 -9.10
CA PRO A 21 -13.93 21.51 -10.49
C PRO A 21 -13.01 20.43 -11.08
N TRP A 22 -11.74 20.35 -10.66
CA TRP A 22 -10.89 19.23 -11.06
C TRP A 22 -11.43 17.90 -10.52
N LEU A 23 -11.77 17.86 -9.23
CA LEU A 23 -12.34 16.66 -8.60
C LEU A 23 -13.70 16.31 -9.19
N PHE A 24 -14.61 17.27 -9.36
CA PHE A 24 -15.94 17.02 -9.88
C PHE A 24 -15.92 16.42 -11.30
N ARG A 25 -15.05 16.94 -12.17
CA ARG A 25 -14.82 16.35 -13.49
C ARG A 25 -14.30 14.93 -13.40
N LEU A 26 -13.29 14.66 -12.56
CA LEU A 26 -12.75 13.31 -12.34
C LEU A 26 -13.86 12.35 -11.89
N LEU A 27 -14.68 12.77 -10.92
CA LEU A 27 -15.79 11.95 -10.41
C LEU A 27 -16.84 11.70 -11.48
N ALA A 28 -17.23 12.72 -12.25
CA ALA A 28 -18.17 12.56 -13.36
C ALA A 28 -17.66 11.58 -14.43
N GLU A 29 -16.37 11.64 -14.78
CA GLU A 29 -15.72 10.69 -15.69
C GLU A 29 -15.71 9.26 -15.13
N GLU A 30 -15.52 9.12 -13.82
CA GLU A 30 -15.69 7.84 -13.12
C GLU A 30 -17.15 7.57 -12.72
N GLY A 31 -18.15 8.28 -13.26
CA GLY A 31 -19.57 8.02 -12.98
C GLY A 31 -19.97 8.04 -11.49
N ILE A 32 -19.23 8.78 -10.65
CA ILE A 32 -19.54 9.01 -9.23
C ILE A 32 -20.27 10.35 -9.13
N GLN A 33 -21.39 10.36 -8.39
CA GLN A 33 -22.26 11.54 -8.27
C GLN A 33 -22.29 12.15 -6.87
N LEU A 34 -21.73 11.47 -5.86
CA LEU A 34 -21.85 11.88 -4.47
C LEU A 34 -20.50 12.34 -3.92
N VAL A 35 -20.52 13.47 -3.22
CA VAL A 35 -19.37 14.02 -2.51
C VAL A 35 -19.74 14.26 -1.05
N GLN A 36 -18.81 13.94 -0.16
CA GLN A 36 -18.81 14.41 1.22
C GLN A 36 -17.76 15.52 1.35
N LEU A 37 -18.18 16.73 1.68
CA LEU A 37 -17.26 17.87 1.78
C LEU A 37 -16.51 17.81 3.12
N GLY A 38 -15.19 17.69 3.02
CA GLY A 38 -14.22 17.90 4.10
C GLY A 38 -14.17 19.35 4.57
N THR A 39 -13.53 19.60 5.71
CA THR A 39 -13.38 20.96 6.24
C THR A 39 -11.94 21.40 6.24
N TRP A 40 -11.73 22.71 6.14
CA TRP A 40 -10.44 23.37 6.33
C TRP A 40 -10.65 24.63 7.18
N PHE A 41 -9.56 25.24 7.67
CA PHE A 41 -9.68 26.34 8.66
C PHE A 41 -10.52 27.53 8.16
N GLU A 42 -10.30 27.96 6.91
CA GLU A 42 -10.99 29.12 6.35
C GLU A 42 -12.49 28.89 6.14
N LEU A 43 -12.96 27.64 6.06
CA LEU A 43 -14.38 27.31 5.86
C LEU A 43 -15.28 28.00 6.90
N TYR A 44 -14.82 28.10 8.15
CA TYR A 44 -15.57 28.73 9.24
C TYR A 44 -15.69 30.25 9.11
N GLN A 45 -14.97 30.87 8.18
CA GLN A 45 -14.92 32.32 7.97
C GLN A 45 -15.30 32.73 6.55
N LEU A 46 -15.36 31.78 5.60
CA LEU A 46 -15.76 32.07 4.22
C LEU A 46 -17.21 32.58 4.16
N PRO A 47 -17.50 33.53 3.24
CA PRO A 47 -18.85 34.05 3.07
C PRO A 47 -19.79 33.01 2.47
N ASP A 48 -21.08 33.11 2.77
CA ASP A 48 -22.11 32.17 2.31
C ASP A 48 -22.13 31.99 0.78
N GLU A 49 -21.84 33.07 0.04
CA GLU A 49 -21.78 33.06 -1.42
C GLU A 49 -20.78 32.02 -1.97
N PHE A 50 -19.67 31.78 -1.26
CA PHE A 50 -18.71 30.76 -1.65
C PHE A 50 -19.37 29.37 -1.72
N PHE A 51 -20.17 29.01 -0.71
CA PHE A 51 -20.80 27.70 -0.62
C PHE A 51 -21.95 27.55 -1.62
N LEU A 52 -22.70 28.62 -1.86
CA LEU A 52 -23.72 28.64 -2.91
C LEU A 52 -23.11 28.49 -4.31
N ASN A 53 -21.93 29.08 -4.54
CA ASN A 53 -21.17 28.90 -5.79
C ASN A 53 -20.64 27.47 -5.92
N LEU A 54 -20.03 26.94 -4.86
CA LEU A 54 -19.51 25.58 -4.83
C LEU A 54 -20.60 24.53 -5.11
N ARG A 55 -21.80 24.72 -4.53
CA ARG A 55 -22.96 23.87 -4.81
C ARG A 55 -23.35 23.91 -6.29
N ARG A 56 -23.48 25.10 -6.87
CA ARG A 56 -23.81 25.25 -8.31
C ARG A 56 -22.75 24.61 -9.20
N GLU A 57 -21.48 24.80 -8.87
CA GLU A 57 -20.37 24.21 -9.61
C GLU A 57 -20.37 22.67 -9.54
N ALA A 58 -20.75 22.09 -8.40
CA ALA A 58 -20.96 20.65 -8.28
C ALA A 58 -22.15 20.19 -9.16
N GLU A 59 -23.29 20.88 -9.08
CA GLU A 59 -24.49 20.58 -9.86
C GLU A 59 -24.24 20.64 -11.37
N ASP A 60 -23.45 21.61 -11.84
CA ASP A 60 -23.03 21.76 -13.25
C ASP A 60 -22.21 20.55 -13.77
N HIS A 61 -21.56 19.82 -12.88
CA HIS A 61 -20.84 18.58 -13.19
C HIS A 61 -21.66 17.30 -12.92
N GLY A 62 -22.94 17.44 -12.55
CA GLY A 62 -23.79 16.31 -12.15
C GLY A 62 -23.39 15.70 -10.80
N ILE A 63 -22.72 16.48 -9.95
CA ILE A 63 -22.28 16.08 -8.61
C ILE A 63 -23.22 16.69 -7.56
N GLN A 64 -23.57 15.88 -6.56
CA GLN A 64 -24.27 16.31 -5.36
C GLN A 64 -23.31 16.27 -4.16
N ILE A 65 -23.17 17.40 -3.47
CA ILE A 65 -22.56 17.45 -2.13
C ILE A 65 -23.60 16.93 -1.15
N ALA A 66 -23.55 15.63 -0.84
CA ALA A 66 -24.60 14.91 -0.14
C ALA A 66 -24.46 14.99 1.39
N SER A 67 -23.22 15.11 1.87
CA SER A 67 -22.91 15.30 3.29
C SER A 67 -21.69 16.20 3.50
N MET A 68 -21.51 16.67 4.73
CA MET A 68 -20.27 17.31 5.18
C MET A 68 -19.70 16.56 6.37
N PHE A 69 -18.38 16.41 6.41
CA PHE A 69 -17.72 15.75 7.52
C PHE A 69 -16.31 16.27 7.76
N THR A 70 -16.02 16.76 8.96
CA THR A 70 -14.66 17.22 9.30
C THR A 70 -13.74 16.05 9.65
N ALA A 71 -12.56 15.99 9.02
CA ALA A 71 -11.44 15.14 9.44
C ALA A 71 -10.60 15.77 10.57
N HIS A 72 -10.80 17.04 10.84
CA HIS A 72 -9.96 17.83 11.71
C HIS A 72 -10.55 17.89 13.15
N ARG A 73 -9.82 18.52 14.08
CA ARG A 73 -10.11 18.52 15.53
C ARG A 73 -10.56 19.90 16.06
N GLU A 74 -10.90 20.83 15.17
CA GLU A 74 -11.34 22.19 15.42
C GLU A 74 -12.69 22.28 16.15
N LEU A 75 -13.43 21.16 16.23
CA LEU A 75 -14.69 21.04 16.96
C LEU A 75 -14.53 20.41 18.36
N GLY A 76 -13.33 19.98 18.73
CA GLY A 76 -13.10 19.21 19.95
C GLY A 76 -13.10 20.00 21.26
N GLY A 77 -13.44 21.29 21.23
CA GLY A 77 -13.43 22.17 22.42
C GLY A 77 -14.40 21.74 23.53
N PHE A 78 -15.39 20.89 23.25
CA PHE A 78 -16.27 20.30 24.28
C PHE A 78 -15.55 19.35 25.24
N PHE A 79 -14.36 18.86 24.87
CA PHE A 79 -13.50 18.01 25.71
C PHE A 79 -12.40 18.78 26.45
N ARG A 80 -12.44 20.12 26.38
CA ARG A 80 -11.44 21.01 26.99
C ARG A 80 -12.02 21.70 28.23
N THR A 81 -11.15 22.02 29.17
CA THR A 81 -11.54 22.68 30.43
C THR A 81 -11.15 24.15 30.47
N GLU A 82 -10.28 24.56 29.55
CA GLU A 82 -9.81 25.91 29.40
C GLU A 82 -10.95 26.84 28.93
N ALA A 83 -11.01 28.03 29.53
CA ALA A 83 -12.04 29.01 29.20
C ALA A 83 -12.01 29.37 27.69
N GLY A 84 -13.19 29.47 27.08
CA GLY A 84 -13.33 29.80 25.67
C GLY A 84 -13.48 28.61 24.73
N PHE A 85 -12.89 27.45 25.03
CA PHE A 85 -12.89 26.31 24.09
C PHE A 85 -14.30 25.78 23.79
N GLU A 86 -15.15 25.64 24.82
CA GLU A 86 -16.54 25.21 24.63
C GLU A 86 -17.31 26.17 23.71
N GLN A 87 -17.12 27.48 23.87
CA GLN A 87 -17.81 28.51 23.07
C GLN A 87 -17.32 28.53 21.62
N VAL A 88 -16.02 28.33 21.40
CA VAL A 88 -15.44 28.22 20.05
C VAL A 88 -15.95 26.97 19.35
N ALA A 89 -15.92 25.81 20.03
CA ALA A 89 -16.45 24.57 19.47
C ALA A 89 -17.93 24.71 19.10
N ARG A 90 -18.74 25.31 19.99
CA ARG A 90 -20.15 25.58 19.72
C ARG A 90 -20.34 26.41 18.45
N ARG A 91 -19.69 27.57 18.37
CA ARG A 91 -19.78 28.45 17.19
C ARG A 91 -19.35 27.75 15.90
N ASN A 92 -18.30 26.93 15.97
CA ASN A 92 -17.83 26.20 14.80
C ASN A 92 -18.84 25.11 14.35
N PHE A 93 -19.48 24.40 15.29
CA PHE A 93 -20.57 23.46 14.96
C PHE A 93 -21.78 24.16 14.33
N GLU A 94 -22.19 25.30 14.89
CA GLU A 94 -23.28 26.09 14.32
C GLU A 94 -22.96 26.52 12.89
N ARG A 95 -21.73 27.01 12.66
CA ARG A 95 -21.28 27.39 11.32
C ARG A 95 -21.20 26.18 10.38
N LEU A 96 -20.76 25.02 10.85
CA LEU A 96 -20.71 23.80 10.05
C LEU A 96 -22.12 23.39 9.57
N ILE A 97 -23.11 23.47 10.46
CA ILE A 97 -24.52 23.20 10.16
C ILE A 97 -25.06 24.17 9.10
N GLU A 98 -24.76 25.47 9.25
CA GLU A 98 -25.16 26.49 8.29
C GLU A 98 -24.57 26.24 6.90
N VAL A 99 -23.28 25.92 6.84
CA VAL A 99 -22.59 25.60 5.59
C VAL A 99 -23.19 24.36 4.93
N GLY A 100 -23.48 23.31 5.71
CA GLY A 100 -24.15 22.11 5.21
C GLY A 100 -25.52 22.41 4.58
N ALA A 101 -26.31 23.28 5.23
CA ALA A 101 -27.59 23.73 4.69
C ALA A 101 -27.44 24.53 3.39
N LEU A 102 -26.45 25.43 3.30
CA LEU A 102 -26.18 26.20 2.07
C LEU A 102 -25.80 25.27 0.90
N LEU A 103 -25.03 24.22 1.18
CA LEU A 103 -24.63 23.22 0.18
C LEU A 103 -25.76 22.27 -0.22
N GLY A 104 -26.88 22.25 0.52
CA GLY A 104 -27.96 21.30 0.31
C GLY A 104 -27.63 19.88 0.76
N ALA A 105 -26.66 19.73 1.67
CA ALA A 105 -26.30 18.46 2.27
C ALA A 105 -27.46 17.89 3.11
N LYS A 106 -27.58 16.57 3.19
CA LYS A 106 -28.56 15.89 4.05
C LYS A 106 -28.06 15.71 5.48
N SER A 107 -26.75 15.48 5.62
CA SER A 107 -26.08 15.28 6.90
C SER A 107 -24.86 16.17 7.06
N VAL A 108 -24.57 16.50 8.31
CA VAL A 108 -23.35 17.18 8.74
C VAL A 108 -22.79 16.41 9.93
N GLY A 109 -21.50 16.12 9.94
CA GLY A 109 -20.91 15.34 11.00
C GLY A 109 -19.46 15.65 11.35
N SER A 110 -19.04 15.05 12.44
CA SER A 110 -17.67 15.16 12.96
C SER A 110 -17.33 14.02 13.91
N ASN A 111 -16.04 13.83 14.17
CA ASN A 111 -15.62 13.23 15.44
C ASN A 111 -15.98 14.21 16.59
N PRO A 112 -16.30 13.72 17.81
CA PRO A 112 -16.65 14.60 18.94
C PRO A 112 -15.49 15.48 19.46
N GLY A 113 -14.25 15.08 19.18
CA GLY A 113 -13.04 15.69 19.71
C GLY A 113 -12.22 14.73 20.56
N ALA A 114 -11.20 15.30 21.21
CA ALA A 114 -10.25 14.52 22.01
C ALA A 114 -10.10 15.10 23.42
N VAL A 115 -10.08 14.22 24.41
CA VAL A 115 -9.58 14.53 25.75
C VAL A 115 -8.04 14.52 25.74
N LEU A 116 -7.43 15.39 26.55
CA LEU A 116 -5.97 15.38 26.71
C LEU A 116 -5.52 14.06 27.39
N ARG A 117 -4.43 13.47 26.88
CA ARG A 117 -3.92 12.16 27.33
C ARG A 117 -3.51 12.16 28.81
N ASP A 118 -3.02 13.28 29.31
CA ASP A 118 -2.67 13.52 30.71
C ASP A 118 -3.90 13.85 31.59
N GLN A 119 -5.08 14.02 30.99
CA GLN A 119 -6.33 14.40 31.67
C GLN A 119 -7.49 13.46 31.35
N MET A 120 -7.22 12.18 31.05
CA MET A 120 -8.23 11.17 30.69
C MET A 120 -9.40 11.08 31.70
N GLY A 121 -9.18 11.40 32.98
CA GLY A 121 -10.24 11.44 34.00
C GLY A 121 -11.35 12.48 33.72
N THR A 122 -11.11 13.43 32.82
CA THR A 122 -12.11 14.44 32.40
C THR A 122 -13.02 13.94 31.26
N LYS A 123 -12.73 12.78 30.66
CA LYS A 123 -13.48 12.22 29.53
C LYS A 123 -15.00 12.16 29.77
N PRO A 124 -15.52 11.66 30.92
CA PRO A 124 -16.97 11.63 31.15
C PRO A 124 -17.62 13.02 31.15
N LYS A 125 -16.92 14.04 31.69
CA LYS A 125 -17.39 15.43 31.67
C LYS A 125 -17.42 15.99 30.25
N GLY A 126 -16.40 15.70 29.44
CA GLY A 126 -16.35 16.08 28.03
C GLY A 126 -17.48 15.45 27.21
N VAL A 127 -17.72 14.15 27.37
CA VAL A 127 -18.84 13.43 26.73
C VAL A 127 -20.18 14.05 27.12
N GLY A 128 -20.41 14.31 28.41
CA GLY A 128 -21.64 14.97 28.87
C GLY A 128 -21.82 16.39 28.31
N CYS A 129 -20.72 17.14 28.16
CA CYS A 129 -20.74 18.46 27.53
C CYS A 129 -21.13 18.35 26.04
N TYR A 130 -20.46 17.46 25.30
CA TYR A 130 -20.75 17.17 23.89
C TYR A 130 -22.21 16.79 23.68
N VAL A 131 -22.73 15.79 24.42
CA VAL A 131 -24.10 15.29 24.27
C VAL A 131 -25.14 16.38 24.55
N ARG A 132 -24.92 17.23 25.56
CA ARG A 132 -25.79 18.38 25.83
C ARG A 132 -25.84 19.35 24.64
N HIS A 133 -24.69 19.72 24.09
CA HIS A 133 -24.62 20.60 22.92
C HIS A 133 -25.24 19.95 21.68
N MET A 134 -25.01 18.66 21.46
CA MET A 134 -25.60 17.95 20.32
C MET A 134 -27.13 17.98 20.36
N LYS A 135 -27.76 17.84 21.53
CA LYS A 135 -29.22 17.97 21.67
C LYS A 135 -29.73 19.33 21.17
N GLU A 136 -29.02 20.41 21.49
CA GLU A 136 -29.37 21.76 21.03
C GLU A 136 -29.07 21.94 19.53
N LEU A 137 -27.92 21.44 19.06
CA LEU A 137 -27.53 21.50 17.65
C LEU A 137 -28.46 20.69 16.75
N MET A 138 -29.09 19.63 17.25
CA MET A 138 -30.11 18.88 16.52
C MET A 138 -31.34 19.74 16.19
N HIS A 139 -31.72 20.68 17.06
CA HIS A 139 -32.79 21.64 16.75
C HIS A 139 -32.33 22.65 15.71
N LEU A 140 -31.12 23.21 15.85
CA LEU A 140 -30.57 24.14 14.86
C LEU A 140 -30.46 23.49 13.46
N ALA A 141 -29.97 22.25 13.39
CA ALA A 141 -29.87 21.50 12.14
C ALA A 141 -31.26 21.31 11.50
N HIS A 142 -32.29 21.05 12.31
CA HIS A 142 -33.67 20.91 11.85
C HIS A 142 -34.19 22.25 11.28
N GLU A 143 -34.00 23.34 12.01
CA GLU A 143 -34.38 24.70 11.57
C GLU A 143 -33.70 25.09 10.26
N LYS A 144 -32.46 24.65 10.03
CA LYS A 144 -31.71 24.89 8.79
C LYS A 144 -32.06 23.90 7.66
N GLY A 145 -32.94 22.93 7.91
CA GLY A 145 -33.43 21.98 6.90
C GLY A 145 -32.57 20.75 6.65
N LEU A 146 -31.61 20.46 7.54
CA LEU A 146 -30.87 19.19 7.49
C LEU A 146 -31.75 18.03 7.96
N SER A 147 -31.32 16.80 7.67
CA SER A 147 -32.04 15.58 8.09
C SER A 147 -31.31 14.78 9.17
N TRP A 148 -29.98 14.90 9.21
CA TRP A 148 -29.13 14.13 10.11
C TRP A 148 -27.95 14.95 10.64
N LEU A 149 -27.56 14.67 11.88
CA LEU A 149 -26.21 14.92 12.35
C LEU A 149 -25.49 13.59 12.53
N THR A 150 -24.24 13.51 12.07
CA THR A 150 -23.46 12.27 12.12
C THR A 150 -22.24 12.39 13.04
N ILE A 151 -21.92 11.29 13.70
CA ILE A 151 -20.81 11.17 14.64
C ILE A 151 -19.86 10.10 14.10
N GLU A 152 -18.55 10.28 14.19
CA GLU A 152 -17.59 9.23 13.85
C GLU A 152 -17.03 8.59 15.13
N PRO A 153 -17.21 7.26 15.31
CA PRO A 153 -16.46 6.51 16.32
C PRO A 153 -14.98 6.41 15.92
N MET A 154 -14.08 6.60 16.88
CA MET A 154 -12.64 6.70 16.62
C MET A 154 -11.86 5.48 17.12
N SER A 155 -10.62 5.36 16.67
CA SER A 155 -9.69 4.26 17.01
C SER A 155 -8.87 4.48 18.30
N CYS A 156 -9.17 5.54 19.05
CA CYS A 156 -8.33 6.03 20.13
C CYS A 156 -9.16 6.35 21.36
N LEU A 157 -8.85 5.75 22.53
CA LEU A 157 -9.59 6.00 23.78
C LEU A 157 -9.72 7.48 24.18
N ALA A 158 -8.79 8.32 23.74
CA ALA A 158 -8.84 9.75 24.01
C ALA A 158 -9.88 10.48 23.13
N GLU A 159 -10.45 9.80 22.14
CA GLU A 159 -11.37 10.34 21.14
C GLU A 159 -12.69 9.53 21.19
N PRO A 160 -13.58 9.82 22.15
CA PRO A 160 -14.85 9.12 22.23
C PRO A 160 -15.83 9.50 21.10
N PRO A 161 -16.77 8.62 20.74
CA PRO A 161 -16.87 7.24 21.24
C PRO A 161 -15.81 6.35 20.58
N THR A 162 -15.14 5.52 21.38
CA THR A 162 -14.15 4.55 20.89
C THR A 162 -14.66 3.13 21.07
N LEU A 163 -15.21 2.85 22.25
CA LEU A 163 -15.60 1.50 22.64
C LEU A 163 -17.08 1.24 22.28
N PRO A 164 -17.47 -0.03 22.01
CA PRO A 164 -18.87 -0.36 21.70
C PRO A 164 -19.88 0.16 22.72
N GLU A 165 -19.53 0.17 24.01
CA GLU A 165 -20.37 0.73 25.07
C GLU A 165 -20.54 2.25 24.93
N GLU A 166 -19.50 2.98 24.54
CA GLU A 166 -19.56 4.44 24.34
C GLU A 166 -20.39 4.80 23.11
N VAL A 167 -20.25 4.01 22.03
CA VAL A 167 -21.10 4.10 20.84
C VAL A 167 -22.56 3.85 21.22
N ALA A 168 -22.82 2.80 22.00
CA ALA A 168 -24.19 2.44 22.37
C ALA A 168 -24.82 3.47 23.33
N ASP A 169 -24.08 3.98 24.30
CA ASP A 169 -24.57 4.98 25.26
C ASP A 169 -24.94 6.30 24.55
N MET A 170 -24.03 6.83 23.73
CA MET A 170 -24.26 8.07 23.00
C MET A 170 -25.38 7.94 21.97
N GLY A 171 -25.38 6.85 21.19
CA GLY A 171 -26.42 6.56 20.21
C GLY A 171 -27.81 6.43 20.84
N ARG A 172 -27.92 5.70 21.96
CA ARG A 172 -29.19 5.55 22.71
C ARG A 172 -29.68 6.90 23.22
N GLU A 173 -28.84 7.66 23.90
CA GLU A 173 -29.25 8.90 24.55
C GLU A 173 -29.75 9.94 23.53
N LEU A 174 -29.01 10.13 22.43
CA LEU A 174 -29.37 11.11 21.41
C LEU A 174 -30.58 10.68 20.57
N THR A 175 -30.70 9.38 20.28
CA THR A 175 -31.88 8.85 19.58
C THR A 175 -33.14 8.95 20.42
N GLU A 176 -33.04 8.66 21.72
CA GLU A 176 -34.17 8.82 22.64
C GLU A 176 -34.59 10.29 22.75
N TYR A 177 -33.62 11.21 22.80
CA TYR A 177 -33.91 12.64 22.73
C TYR A 177 -34.64 13.04 21.44
N HIS A 178 -34.22 12.52 20.28
CA HIS A 178 -34.92 12.75 19.01
C HIS A 178 -36.36 12.21 19.04
N ARG A 179 -36.58 11.00 19.57
CA ARG A 179 -37.94 10.40 19.68
C ARG A 179 -38.87 11.22 20.56
N GLN A 180 -38.33 11.92 21.56
CA GLN A 180 -39.10 12.83 22.41
C GLN A 180 -39.38 14.18 21.74
N ASN A 181 -38.64 14.53 20.68
CA ASN A 181 -38.71 15.81 19.97
C ASN A 181 -38.74 15.64 18.42
N PRO A 182 -39.55 14.75 17.83
CA PRO A 182 -39.41 14.32 16.44
C PRO A 182 -39.76 15.41 15.41
N GLY A 183 -40.51 16.43 15.83
CA GLY A 183 -40.94 17.55 14.98
C GLY A 183 -40.06 18.79 15.07
N SER A 184 -39.00 18.78 15.87
CA SER A 184 -38.12 19.95 16.03
C SER A 184 -36.63 19.57 16.04
N THR A 185 -36.28 18.30 15.89
CA THR A 185 -34.89 17.83 15.86
C THR A 185 -34.62 16.99 14.63
N VAL A 186 -33.36 16.98 14.18
CA VAL A 186 -32.88 15.97 13.22
C VAL A 186 -32.52 14.67 13.93
N ALA A 187 -32.43 13.59 13.17
CA ALA A 187 -31.95 12.32 13.68
C ALA A 187 -30.42 12.35 13.88
N ILE A 188 -29.92 11.46 14.74
CA ILE A 188 -28.49 11.24 14.95
C ILE A 188 -28.10 9.88 14.36
N GLY A 189 -26.99 9.86 13.64
CA GLY A 189 -26.40 8.64 13.10
C GLY A 189 -24.90 8.56 13.30
N TYR A 190 -24.32 7.40 13.01
CA TYR A 190 -22.87 7.22 12.92
C TYR A 190 -22.41 7.26 11.46
N CYS A 191 -21.32 7.98 11.22
CA CYS A 191 -20.46 7.79 10.07
C CYS A 191 -19.32 6.86 10.50
N ALA A 192 -19.42 5.56 10.20
CA ALA A 192 -18.43 4.60 10.66
C ALA A 192 -17.30 4.44 9.64
N ASP A 193 -16.06 4.51 10.10
CA ASP A 193 -14.89 4.17 9.30
C ASP A 193 -14.57 2.68 9.42
N ILE A 194 -14.60 1.98 8.29
CA ILE A 194 -14.35 0.53 8.22
C ILE A 194 -12.88 0.16 8.51
N ALA A 195 -11.98 1.14 8.53
CA ALA A 195 -10.59 0.95 8.92
C ALA A 195 -10.34 1.20 10.41
N HIS A 196 -11.32 1.66 11.18
CA HIS A 196 -11.11 1.94 12.59
C HIS A 196 -11.13 0.68 13.44
N GLY A 197 -10.06 0.45 14.19
CA GLY A 197 -9.92 -0.62 15.18
C GLY A 197 -9.24 -0.09 16.44
N TYR A 198 -9.37 -0.80 17.56
CA TYR A 198 -8.81 -0.38 18.83
C TYR A 198 -7.71 -1.32 19.33
N ILE A 199 -6.50 -0.78 19.44
CA ILE A 199 -5.36 -1.42 20.11
C ILE A 199 -5.11 -0.70 21.45
N ASN A 200 -4.98 -1.48 22.52
CA ASN A 200 -4.78 -0.96 23.86
C ASN A 200 -3.32 -0.52 24.12
N GLN A 201 -3.07 0.06 25.29
CA GLN A 201 -1.72 0.55 25.66
C GLN A 201 -0.67 -0.58 25.80
N GLN A 202 -1.10 -1.84 25.87
CA GLN A 202 -0.27 -3.02 25.95
C GLN A 202 -0.03 -3.67 24.57
N ASP A 203 -0.38 -2.96 23.49
CA ASP A 203 -0.26 -3.42 22.10
C ASP A 203 -1.11 -4.66 21.76
N GLN A 204 -2.24 -4.82 22.46
CA GLN A 204 -3.20 -5.90 22.23
C GLN A 204 -4.44 -5.35 21.54
N VAL A 205 -4.96 -6.09 20.57
CA VAL A 205 -6.25 -5.79 19.93
C VAL A 205 -7.34 -5.88 21.00
N GLY A 206 -7.92 -4.74 21.36
CA GLY A 206 -9.07 -4.67 22.25
C GLY A 206 -10.37 -4.93 21.51
N TYR A 207 -10.54 -4.25 20.37
CA TYR A 207 -11.64 -4.48 19.44
C TYR A 207 -11.12 -4.37 18.00
N ASP A 208 -11.44 -5.34 17.15
CA ASP A 208 -11.11 -5.25 15.73
C ASP A 208 -12.08 -4.30 14.98
N HIS A 209 -11.78 -4.03 13.71
CA HIS A 209 -12.58 -3.10 12.91
C HIS A 209 -13.99 -3.61 12.60
N ILE A 210 -14.23 -4.92 12.62
CA ILE A 210 -15.57 -5.49 12.40
C ILE A 210 -16.40 -5.28 13.67
N GLN A 211 -15.84 -5.59 14.83
CA GLN A 211 -16.52 -5.43 16.12
C GLN A 211 -16.93 -3.97 16.38
N LEU A 212 -16.04 -3.01 16.11
CA LEU A 212 -16.37 -1.59 16.24
C LEU A 212 -17.43 -1.16 15.22
N PHE A 213 -17.32 -1.64 13.98
CA PHE A 213 -18.31 -1.34 12.94
C PHE A 213 -19.71 -1.89 13.30
N GLU A 214 -19.81 -3.15 13.74
CA GLU A 214 -21.07 -3.78 14.14
C GLU A 214 -21.77 -3.05 15.30
N ALA A 215 -21.00 -2.47 16.23
CA ALA A 215 -21.54 -1.69 17.34
C ALA A 215 -22.38 -0.48 16.89
N THR A 216 -22.15 0.02 15.67
CA THR A 216 -22.84 1.20 15.14
C THR A 216 -24.18 0.89 14.49
N TYR A 217 -24.48 -0.36 14.14
CA TYR A 217 -25.62 -0.73 13.27
C TYR A 217 -26.95 -0.07 13.61
N PRO A 218 -27.40 0.01 14.88
CA PRO A 218 -28.69 0.64 15.20
C PRO A 218 -28.80 2.12 14.81
N TRP A 219 -27.66 2.78 14.56
CA TRP A 219 -27.55 4.20 14.22
C TRP A 219 -26.68 4.45 12.99
N LEU A 220 -26.23 3.41 12.28
CA LEU A 220 -25.30 3.56 11.16
C LEU A 220 -25.98 4.26 9.98
N TYR A 221 -25.45 5.41 9.57
CA TYR A 221 -26.07 6.27 8.55
C TYR A 221 -25.25 6.35 7.26
N GLU A 222 -23.93 6.52 7.39
CA GLU A 222 -22.99 6.55 6.27
C GLU A 222 -21.67 5.88 6.68
N VAL A 223 -20.80 5.58 5.72
CA VAL A 223 -19.51 4.92 6.01
C VAL A 223 -18.35 5.61 5.32
N HIS A 224 -17.22 5.72 6.01
CA HIS A 224 -15.95 6.03 5.38
C HIS A 224 -15.28 4.74 4.90
N LEU A 225 -14.83 4.76 3.65
CA LEU A 225 -14.16 3.65 2.98
C LEU A 225 -12.69 4.02 2.84
N LYS A 226 -11.86 3.40 3.66
CA LYS A 226 -10.40 3.42 3.51
C LYS A 226 -9.83 2.09 3.93
N ASN A 227 -8.62 1.80 3.49
CA ASN A 227 -7.89 0.60 3.88
C ASN A 227 -6.86 0.97 4.93
N THR A 228 -6.37 -0.04 5.67
CA THR A 228 -5.39 0.13 6.74
C THR A 228 -4.50 -1.08 6.89
N ASP A 229 -3.34 -0.89 7.53
CA ASP A 229 -2.48 -1.98 7.98
C ASP A 229 -3.07 -2.77 9.17
N THR A 230 -2.44 -3.90 9.52
CA THR A 230 -2.83 -4.79 10.64
C THR A 230 -2.80 -4.14 12.01
N ARG A 231 -2.27 -2.91 12.12
CA ARG A 231 -2.10 -2.17 13.37
C ARG A 231 -2.94 -0.89 13.42
N PHE A 232 -3.79 -0.63 12.42
CA PHE A 232 -4.58 0.60 12.31
C PHE A 232 -3.73 1.89 12.29
N ASN A 233 -2.45 1.80 11.90
CA ASN A 233 -1.49 2.89 12.05
C ASN A 233 -1.36 3.75 10.77
N SER A 234 -1.61 3.14 9.62
CA SER A 234 -1.54 3.82 8.31
C SER A 234 -2.80 3.57 7.52
N THR A 235 -3.45 4.64 7.05
CA THR A 235 -4.61 4.57 6.18
C THR A 235 -4.25 4.92 4.74
N PHE A 236 -4.93 4.28 3.78
CA PHE A 236 -4.67 4.44 2.35
C PHE A 236 -5.89 4.00 1.51
N GLY A 237 -5.80 4.14 0.19
CA GLY A 237 -6.87 3.79 -0.73
C GLY A 237 -7.01 2.29 -0.99
N PHE A 238 -7.59 1.97 -2.14
CA PHE A 238 -7.83 0.60 -2.59
C PHE A 238 -7.21 0.30 -3.98
N GLY A 239 -6.17 1.04 -4.34
CA GLY A 239 -5.30 0.68 -5.47
C GLY A 239 -4.68 -0.71 -5.28
N PRO A 240 -4.15 -1.35 -6.34
CA PRO A 240 -3.65 -2.72 -6.25
C PRO A 240 -2.62 -2.96 -5.13
N ALA A 241 -1.61 -2.09 -5.01
CA ALA A 241 -0.60 -2.19 -3.96
C ALA A 241 -1.15 -1.90 -2.56
N GLU A 242 -2.18 -1.06 -2.47
CA GLU A 242 -2.84 -0.73 -1.21
C GLU A 242 -3.70 -1.88 -0.71
N ARG A 243 -4.38 -2.60 -1.61
CA ARG A 243 -5.14 -3.81 -1.26
C ARG A 243 -4.25 -4.97 -0.83
N GLU A 244 -3.06 -5.11 -1.41
CA GLU A 244 -2.12 -6.17 -1.05
C GLU A 244 -1.59 -6.04 0.39
N LYS A 245 -1.32 -4.81 0.84
CA LYS A 245 -0.80 -4.55 2.19
C LYS A 245 -1.89 -4.29 3.25
N GLY A 246 -3.13 -4.07 2.81
CA GLY A 246 -4.23 -3.66 3.67
C GLY A 246 -5.10 -4.81 4.14
N ILE A 247 -5.77 -4.63 5.28
CA ILE A 247 -6.58 -5.69 5.93
C ILE A 247 -8.08 -5.57 5.65
N VAL A 248 -8.54 -4.49 5.01
CA VAL A 248 -9.98 -4.22 4.87
C VAL A 248 -10.55 -5.00 3.68
N ASP A 249 -11.40 -5.99 3.99
CA ASP A 249 -12.18 -6.77 3.03
C ASP A 249 -13.50 -6.05 2.70
N VAL A 250 -13.48 -5.20 1.68
CA VAL A 250 -14.67 -4.42 1.25
C VAL A 250 -15.88 -5.30 0.89
N PRO A 251 -15.74 -6.41 0.12
CA PRO A 251 -16.84 -7.35 -0.10
C PRO A 251 -17.46 -7.88 1.20
N HIS A 252 -16.63 -8.21 2.20
CA HIS A 252 -17.12 -8.66 3.50
C HIS A 252 -17.98 -7.58 4.18
N PHE A 253 -17.52 -6.32 4.22
CA PHE A 253 -18.30 -5.21 4.78
C PHE A 253 -19.62 -4.97 4.04
N ARG A 254 -19.62 -5.05 2.70
CA ARG A 254 -20.85 -4.97 1.88
C ARG A 254 -21.84 -6.07 2.29
N ASP A 255 -21.35 -7.30 2.44
CA ASP A 255 -22.20 -8.45 2.76
C ASP A 255 -22.73 -8.36 4.20
N LEU A 256 -21.94 -7.85 5.14
CA LEU A 256 -22.38 -7.53 6.50
C LEU A 256 -23.50 -6.48 6.51
N LEU A 257 -23.33 -5.38 5.77
CA LEU A 257 -24.35 -4.33 5.62
C LEU A 257 -25.67 -4.89 5.06
N ARG A 258 -25.59 -5.69 3.99
CA ARG A 258 -26.78 -6.31 3.37
C ARG A 258 -27.45 -7.32 4.31
N LYS A 259 -26.66 -8.16 4.98
CA LYS A 259 -27.15 -9.18 5.91
C LYS A 259 -27.85 -8.57 7.13
N ASN A 260 -27.39 -7.40 7.58
CA ASN A 260 -27.92 -6.71 8.75
C ASN A 260 -28.77 -5.48 8.39
N ALA A 261 -29.29 -5.42 7.15
CA ALA A 261 -30.05 -4.27 6.65
C ALA A 261 -31.29 -3.93 7.50
N ASP A 262 -31.86 -4.92 8.20
CA ASP A 262 -32.99 -4.77 9.12
C ASP A 262 -32.64 -4.02 10.41
N LYS A 263 -31.35 -3.95 10.76
CA LYS A 263 -30.84 -3.24 11.95
C LYS A 263 -30.47 -1.78 11.66
N LEU A 264 -30.36 -1.40 10.38
CA LEU A 264 -29.91 -0.08 9.97
C LEU A 264 -31.08 0.93 9.99
N PRO A 265 -30.84 2.18 10.38
CA PRO A 265 -31.87 3.23 10.35
C PRO A 265 -32.18 3.74 8.92
N VAL A 266 -31.42 3.33 7.91
CA VAL A 266 -31.53 3.79 6.53
C VAL A 266 -31.74 2.65 5.55
N GLN A 267 -32.45 2.93 4.46
CA GLN A 267 -32.63 2.00 3.33
C GLN A 267 -31.64 2.28 2.18
N GLU A 268 -30.98 3.43 2.21
CA GLU A 268 -29.89 3.81 1.30
C GLU A 268 -28.67 4.18 2.15
N MET A 269 -27.53 3.57 1.87
CA MET A 269 -26.26 3.80 2.58
C MET A 269 -25.22 4.31 1.59
N THR A 270 -24.59 5.43 1.88
CA THR A 270 -23.48 5.93 1.06
C THR A 270 -22.15 5.61 1.74
N GLY A 271 -21.24 5.02 0.98
CA GLY A 271 -19.84 4.90 1.36
C GLY A 271 -18.99 5.93 0.66
N TYR A 272 -18.17 6.67 1.40
CA TYR A 272 -17.28 7.70 0.86
C TYR A 272 -15.83 7.20 0.89
N LEU A 273 -15.16 7.15 -0.27
CA LEU A 273 -13.71 6.95 -0.31
C LEU A 273 -13.03 8.10 0.42
N GLU A 274 -12.27 7.77 1.47
CA GLU A 274 -11.53 8.73 2.28
C GLU A 274 -10.05 8.35 2.33
N ILE A 275 -9.21 9.09 1.61
CA ILE A 275 -7.77 8.88 1.60
C ILE A 275 -7.08 10.18 2.02
N GLY A 276 -5.94 10.10 2.71
CA GLY A 276 -5.20 11.29 3.13
C GLY A 276 -4.52 12.05 1.96
N GLY A 277 -4.53 11.47 0.76
CA GLY A 277 -3.78 11.96 -0.40
C GLY A 277 -2.26 11.84 -0.22
N PRO A 278 -1.48 12.14 -1.28
CA PRO A 278 -0.04 12.29 -1.18
C PRO A 278 0.34 13.42 -0.21
N LYS A 279 1.49 13.28 0.46
CA LYS A 279 1.95 14.27 1.47
C LYS A 279 2.02 15.67 0.86
N LEU A 280 1.20 16.58 1.39
CA LEU A 280 1.06 18.00 1.04
C LEU A 280 2.29 18.63 0.33
N GLY A 281 2.27 18.67 -1.01
CA GLY A 281 3.15 19.57 -1.79
C GLY A 281 4.47 18.95 -2.22
N ARG A 282 4.47 17.66 -2.55
CA ARG A 282 5.65 16.97 -3.05
C ARG A 282 5.44 16.64 -4.52
N ASP A 283 6.20 17.28 -5.41
CA ASP A 283 6.07 17.07 -6.87
C ASP A 283 6.16 15.59 -7.27
N TYR A 284 6.93 14.79 -6.55
CA TYR A 284 7.09 13.36 -6.82
C TYR A 284 5.89 12.49 -6.41
N SER A 285 4.92 13.02 -5.65
CA SER A 285 3.74 12.25 -5.20
C SER A 285 2.41 12.92 -5.48
N ASP A 286 2.33 14.26 -5.50
CA ASP A 286 1.05 14.98 -5.66
C ASP A 286 0.36 14.59 -6.98
N HIS A 287 1.13 14.48 -8.08
CA HIS A 287 0.61 14.06 -9.38
C HIS A 287 0.01 12.65 -9.42
N GLN A 288 0.25 11.82 -8.40
CA GLN A 288 -0.28 10.46 -8.30
C GLN A 288 -1.70 10.41 -7.75
N LEU A 289 -2.22 11.52 -7.19
CA LEU A 289 -3.54 11.53 -6.54
C LEU A 289 -4.67 11.13 -7.51
N GLU A 290 -4.60 11.57 -8.76
CA GLU A 290 -5.60 11.20 -9.78
C GLU A 290 -5.69 9.68 -9.95
N ASP A 291 -4.54 9.03 -10.16
CA ASP A 291 -4.45 7.59 -10.35
C ASP A 291 -4.89 6.82 -9.09
N GLN A 292 -4.57 7.33 -7.90
CA GLN A 292 -5.00 6.76 -6.62
C GLN A 292 -6.53 6.81 -6.45
N LEU A 293 -7.15 7.96 -6.75
CA LEU A 293 -8.61 8.12 -6.70
C LEU A 293 -9.28 7.19 -7.71
N ARG A 294 -8.87 7.23 -8.98
CA ARG A 294 -9.47 6.40 -10.03
C ARG A 294 -9.34 4.90 -9.76
N SER A 295 -8.15 4.45 -9.36
CA SER A 295 -7.91 3.03 -9.07
C SER A 295 -8.75 2.54 -7.89
N SER A 296 -8.84 3.34 -6.82
CA SER A 296 -9.68 3.03 -5.65
C SER A 296 -11.17 3.00 -6.01
N LEU A 297 -11.66 4.00 -6.75
CA LEU A 297 -13.06 4.08 -7.17
C LEU A 297 -13.49 2.90 -8.04
N ARG A 298 -12.65 2.49 -9.00
CA ARG A 298 -12.93 1.34 -9.87
C ARG A 298 -13.07 0.05 -9.06
N TYR A 299 -12.17 -0.18 -8.11
CA TYR A 299 -12.28 -1.32 -7.20
C TYR A 299 -13.54 -1.23 -6.34
N LEU A 300 -13.83 -0.06 -5.74
CA LEU A 300 -14.98 0.10 -4.84
C LEU A 300 -16.33 -0.06 -5.56
N LYS A 301 -16.45 0.30 -6.84
CA LYS A 301 -17.66 -0.01 -7.61
C LYS A 301 -17.93 -1.51 -7.68
N GLU A 302 -16.91 -2.30 -7.96
CA GLU A 302 -17.04 -3.76 -7.98
C GLU A 302 -17.27 -4.32 -6.58
N ALA A 303 -16.38 -3.97 -5.64
CA ALA A 303 -16.33 -4.57 -4.32
C ALA A 303 -17.46 -4.10 -3.39
N PHE A 304 -17.74 -2.80 -3.34
CA PHE A 304 -18.73 -2.20 -2.44
C PHE A 304 -20.13 -2.19 -3.05
N LEU A 305 -20.30 -1.75 -4.30
CA LEU A 305 -21.64 -1.74 -4.93
C LEU A 305 -22.07 -3.13 -5.42
N GLY A 306 -21.10 -3.96 -5.83
CA GLY A 306 -21.38 -5.24 -6.49
C GLY A 306 -21.66 -5.10 -7.99
N ASP A 307 -21.25 -3.99 -8.62
CA ASP A 307 -21.41 -3.78 -10.06
C ASP A 307 -20.42 -4.67 -10.82
N THR A 308 -20.94 -5.67 -11.54
CA THR A 308 -20.15 -6.66 -12.30
C THR A 308 -19.99 -6.32 -13.78
N THR A 309 -20.35 -5.09 -14.21
CA THR A 309 -20.24 -4.65 -15.61
C THR A 309 -18.81 -4.38 -16.09
N VAL A 310 -17.80 -4.75 -15.30
CA VAL A 310 -16.42 -4.99 -15.75
C VAL A 310 -16.01 -6.35 -15.18
N THR A 311 -15.81 -7.34 -16.05
CA THR A 311 -15.50 -8.72 -15.65
C THR A 311 -14.05 -8.85 -15.12
N PRO A 312 -13.80 -9.72 -14.11
CA PRO A 312 -12.80 -9.47 -13.07
C PRO A 312 -11.56 -10.37 -13.15
N ALA A 313 -10.54 -10.06 -12.33
CA ALA A 313 -9.52 -11.03 -11.93
C ALA A 313 -9.60 -11.23 -10.40
N ILE A 314 -10.14 -12.39 -10.03
CA ILE A 314 -10.52 -12.80 -8.66
C ILE A 314 -9.30 -13.30 -7.86
N HIS A 315 -9.28 -12.95 -6.57
CA HIS A 315 -8.55 -13.63 -5.51
C HIS A 315 -9.11 -15.03 -5.23
N ALA A 316 -8.25 -16.04 -5.11
CA ALA A 316 -8.48 -17.15 -4.18
C ALA A 316 -7.14 -17.78 -3.78
N ILE A 317 -6.75 -17.62 -2.51
CA ILE A 317 -5.73 -18.43 -1.84
C ILE A 317 -6.44 -19.09 -0.65
N HIS A 318 -6.71 -20.38 -0.72
CA HIS A 318 -6.12 -21.38 0.19
C HIS A 318 -6.55 -22.80 -0.18
N GLU A 319 -5.53 -23.66 -0.23
CA GLU A 319 -5.51 -25.12 -0.03
C GLU A 319 -6.26 -26.06 -0.99
N SER A 320 -5.50 -26.67 -1.90
CA SER A 320 -5.33 -28.14 -1.89
C SER A 320 -4.01 -28.52 -2.57
N ALA A 321 -3.35 -29.54 -2.03
CA ALA A 321 -2.09 -30.08 -2.53
C ALA A 321 -2.22 -30.62 -3.96
N GLY A 322 -1.30 -30.25 -4.86
CA GLY A 322 -1.08 -30.93 -6.14
C GLY A 322 -0.96 -30.02 -7.35
N SER A 323 0.27 -29.95 -7.89
CA SER A 323 0.71 -29.39 -9.17
C SER A 323 0.91 -27.86 -9.25
N THR A 324 2.18 -27.48 -9.36
CA THR A 324 2.72 -26.13 -9.55
C THR A 324 2.35 -25.56 -10.92
N PRO A 325 1.96 -24.27 -11.05
CA PRO A 325 1.87 -23.61 -12.36
C PRO A 325 3.28 -23.42 -12.95
N ALA A 326 3.41 -23.51 -14.27
CA ALA A 326 4.69 -23.45 -14.96
C ALA A 326 5.39 -22.09 -14.76
N LYS A 327 6.62 -22.14 -14.22
CA LYS A 327 7.50 -20.98 -13.97
C LYS A 327 7.81 -20.24 -15.27
N ALA A 328 7.90 -18.91 -15.24
CA ALA A 328 8.30 -18.11 -16.39
C ALA A 328 9.72 -18.48 -16.87
N PRO A 329 10.05 -18.39 -18.18
CA PRO A 329 11.28 -18.93 -18.75
C PRO A 329 12.58 -18.20 -18.36
N VAL A 330 12.50 -16.99 -17.80
CA VAL A 330 13.64 -16.19 -17.31
C VAL A 330 13.24 -15.45 -16.04
N GLU A 331 14.05 -15.62 -14.99
CA GLU A 331 13.87 -15.02 -13.67
C GLU A 331 14.44 -13.59 -13.61
N ILE A 332 13.80 -12.73 -12.83
CA ILE A 332 14.25 -11.36 -12.53
C ILE A 332 14.56 -11.28 -11.03
N SER A 333 15.79 -10.88 -10.71
CA SER A 333 16.34 -10.83 -9.36
C SER A 333 16.83 -9.41 -9.05
N PRO A 334 16.00 -8.52 -8.49
CA PRO A 334 16.43 -7.14 -8.25
C PRO A 334 17.59 -7.09 -7.25
N SER A 335 18.66 -6.38 -7.59
CA SER A 335 19.80 -6.15 -6.69
C SER A 335 19.43 -5.08 -5.67
N MET A 336 19.23 -5.52 -4.43
CA MET A 336 18.78 -4.66 -3.35
C MET A 336 19.86 -3.68 -2.87
N MET A 337 21.11 -3.82 -3.33
CA MET A 337 22.13 -2.78 -3.11
C MET A 337 21.78 -1.46 -3.83
N CYS A 338 20.90 -1.51 -4.84
CA CYS A 338 20.54 -0.36 -5.67
C CYS A 338 19.39 0.48 -5.08
N VAL A 339 18.79 0.05 -3.97
CA VAL A 339 17.68 0.76 -3.34
C VAL A 339 18.19 1.82 -2.35
N ASP A 340 17.33 2.78 -2.03
CA ASP A 340 17.64 3.77 -1.00
C ASP A 340 17.72 3.10 0.38
N ALA A 341 18.92 3.08 0.96
CA ALA A 341 19.19 2.46 2.25
C ALA A 341 18.36 3.07 3.41
N LEU A 342 17.99 4.36 3.33
CA LEU A 342 17.14 4.99 4.35
C LEU A 342 15.66 4.59 4.23
N ASN A 343 15.27 4.07 3.07
CA ASN A 343 13.90 3.69 2.74
C ASN A 343 13.80 2.23 2.31
N PHE A 344 14.68 1.36 2.85
CA PHE A 344 14.86 -0.01 2.39
C PHE A 344 13.57 -0.84 2.42
N GLU A 345 12.80 -0.74 3.50
CA GLU A 345 11.52 -1.46 3.64
C GLU A 345 10.52 -1.03 2.56
N SER A 346 10.42 0.26 2.26
CA SER A 346 9.55 0.75 1.19
C SER A 346 9.97 0.20 -0.17
N ALA A 347 11.28 0.15 -0.44
CA ALA A 347 11.80 -0.41 -1.68
C ALA A 347 11.57 -1.93 -1.77
N LEU A 348 11.72 -2.66 -0.65
CA LEU A 348 11.40 -4.07 -0.55
C LEU A 348 9.93 -4.34 -0.92
N ARG A 349 8.99 -3.61 -0.30
CA ARG A 349 7.55 -3.76 -0.59
C ARG A 349 7.22 -3.45 -2.05
N GLN A 350 7.87 -2.44 -2.63
CA GLN A 350 7.70 -2.15 -4.06
C GLN A 350 8.20 -3.31 -4.92
N VAL A 351 9.37 -3.85 -4.64
CA VAL A 351 9.93 -4.98 -5.37
C VAL A 351 9.04 -6.23 -5.24
N GLU A 352 8.53 -6.52 -4.05
CA GLU A 352 7.58 -7.63 -3.81
C GLU A 352 6.31 -7.48 -4.63
N SER A 353 5.70 -6.28 -4.63
CA SER A 353 4.45 -6.00 -5.35
C SER A 353 4.56 -6.20 -6.87
N LEU A 354 5.79 -6.16 -7.40
CA LEU A 354 6.01 -6.43 -8.81
C LEU A 354 5.83 -7.92 -9.12
N GLY A 355 5.94 -8.83 -8.16
CA GLY A 355 5.98 -10.28 -8.38
C GLY A 355 7.29 -10.72 -9.05
N VAL A 356 8.43 -10.30 -8.48
CA VAL A 356 9.77 -10.77 -8.91
C VAL A 356 10.07 -12.15 -8.36
N ASP A 357 11.10 -12.81 -8.91
CA ASP A 357 11.33 -14.23 -8.66
C ASP A 357 12.17 -14.48 -7.40
N MET A 358 13.08 -13.56 -7.07
CA MET A 358 13.94 -13.57 -5.87
C MET A 358 14.55 -12.19 -5.61
N LEU A 359 15.15 -11.99 -4.43
CA LEU A 359 15.90 -10.78 -4.08
C LEU A 359 17.40 -11.06 -4.12
N HIS A 360 18.15 -10.27 -4.88
CA HIS A 360 19.59 -10.40 -5.00
C HIS A 360 20.30 -9.47 -4.00
N MET A 361 21.23 -10.03 -3.23
CA MET A 361 21.91 -9.39 -2.12
C MET A 361 23.43 -9.51 -2.28
N ASP A 362 24.08 -8.38 -2.58
CA ASP A 362 25.54 -8.30 -2.65
C ASP A 362 26.15 -8.08 -1.26
N ILE A 363 26.92 -9.05 -0.77
CA ILE A 363 27.72 -8.91 0.46
C ILE A 363 29.18 -8.70 0.08
N MET A 364 29.72 -7.58 0.52
CA MET A 364 31.07 -7.12 0.21
C MET A 364 31.84 -6.85 1.51
N ASP A 365 33.15 -7.07 1.53
CA ASP A 365 33.96 -7.02 2.77
C ASP A 365 35.04 -5.93 2.78
N SER A 366 35.05 -5.03 1.79
CA SER A 366 36.10 -4.01 1.56
C SER A 366 37.52 -4.55 1.28
N HIS A 367 37.74 -5.87 1.28
CA HIS A 367 39.04 -6.50 1.02
C HIS A 367 39.09 -7.11 -0.39
N PHE A 368 38.10 -7.93 -0.76
CA PHE A 368 38.04 -8.51 -2.11
C PHE A 368 37.59 -7.47 -3.14
N VAL A 369 36.65 -6.60 -2.75
CA VAL A 369 36.19 -5.44 -3.53
C VAL A 369 36.20 -4.19 -2.66
N PRO A 370 36.47 -2.99 -3.21
CA PRO A 370 36.62 -1.76 -2.43
C PRO A 370 35.28 -1.10 -2.05
N ASN A 371 34.29 -1.87 -1.61
CA ASN A 371 32.97 -1.38 -1.24
C ASN A 371 32.32 -2.25 -0.15
N MET A 372 31.35 -1.69 0.59
CA MET A 372 30.60 -2.38 1.65
C MET A 372 29.23 -1.69 1.89
N PRO A 373 28.29 -1.77 0.93
CA PRO A 373 27.02 -1.03 1.02
C PRO A 373 26.04 -1.64 2.03
N MET A 374 26.20 -2.93 2.36
CA MET A 374 25.28 -3.68 3.21
C MET A 374 26.01 -4.79 4.00
N GLY A 375 25.52 -5.11 5.19
CA GLY A 375 26.06 -6.16 6.05
C GLY A 375 25.00 -7.18 6.48
N LEU A 376 25.45 -8.22 7.17
CA LEU A 376 24.62 -9.37 7.59
C LEU A 376 23.38 -9.00 8.42
N ALA A 377 23.44 -7.93 9.21
CA ALA A 377 22.31 -7.46 10.03
C ALA A 377 21.09 -7.07 9.18
N VAL A 378 21.29 -6.60 7.94
CA VAL A 378 20.17 -6.26 7.04
C VAL A 378 19.52 -7.55 6.53
N LEU A 379 20.32 -8.56 6.16
CA LEU A 379 19.81 -9.87 5.73
C LEU A 379 19.04 -10.57 6.86
N GLU A 380 19.54 -10.48 8.09
CA GLU A 380 18.87 -11.04 9.26
C GLU A 380 17.46 -10.45 9.45
N ARG A 381 17.27 -9.16 9.16
CA ARG A 381 15.95 -8.52 9.21
C ARG A 381 15.10 -8.82 7.99
N LEU A 382 15.74 -8.96 6.81
CA LEU A 382 15.04 -9.26 5.57
C LEU A 382 14.36 -10.62 5.59
N GLN A 383 14.98 -11.62 6.20
CA GLN A 383 14.40 -12.97 6.25
C GLN A 383 13.02 -13.00 6.95
N ASP A 384 12.79 -12.09 7.90
CA ASP A 384 11.52 -11.95 8.63
C ASP A 384 10.55 -11.03 7.88
N ALA A 385 11.08 -10.10 7.10
CA ALA A 385 10.30 -9.06 6.43
C ALA A 385 9.68 -9.52 5.10
N THR A 386 10.21 -10.54 4.41
CA THR A 386 9.73 -11.00 3.09
C THR A 386 9.59 -12.52 3.05
N GLN A 387 8.76 -13.05 2.15
CA GLN A 387 8.74 -14.49 1.82
C GLN A 387 9.49 -14.82 0.51
N LEU A 388 9.98 -13.80 -0.21
CA LEU A 388 10.76 -14.03 -1.43
C LEU A 388 12.05 -14.83 -1.14
N PRO A 389 12.48 -15.69 -2.07
CA PRO A 389 13.79 -16.33 -1.98
C PRO A 389 14.90 -15.28 -1.92
N LEU A 390 15.86 -15.48 -1.01
CA LEU A 390 17.05 -14.64 -0.89
C LEU A 390 18.22 -15.28 -1.64
N ASP A 391 18.77 -14.55 -2.59
CA ASP A 391 19.94 -14.89 -3.39
C ASP A 391 21.12 -14.02 -2.94
N VAL A 392 22.13 -14.64 -2.34
CA VAL A 392 23.26 -13.91 -1.73
C VAL A 392 24.52 -14.12 -2.55
N HIS A 393 25.04 -13.04 -3.10
CA HIS A 393 26.31 -13.02 -3.82
C HIS A 393 27.43 -12.53 -2.92
N LEU A 394 28.40 -13.41 -2.64
CA LEU A 394 29.54 -13.13 -1.78
C LEU A 394 30.72 -12.58 -2.59
N MET A 395 30.96 -11.28 -2.48
CA MET A 395 32.17 -10.59 -2.95
C MET A 395 33.13 -10.36 -1.77
N VAL A 396 33.58 -11.45 -1.16
CA VAL A 396 34.36 -11.44 0.09
C VAL A 396 35.60 -12.32 0.01
N SER A 397 36.60 -12.06 0.84
CA SER A 397 37.85 -12.81 0.94
C SER A 397 37.71 -14.06 1.82
N ASN A 398 36.90 -13.98 2.88
CA ASN A 398 36.67 -15.09 3.81
C ASN A 398 35.31 -15.77 3.60
N ASN A 399 35.17 -16.50 2.50
CA ASN A 399 33.92 -17.17 2.13
C ASN A 399 33.39 -18.12 3.23
N ASP A 400 34.27 -18.92 3.85
CA ASP A 400 33.86 -19.92 4.86
C ASP A 400 33.17 -19.26 6.07
N PHE A 401 33.62 -18.07 6.51
CA PHE A 401 32.96 -17.31 7.57
C PHE A 401 31.54 -16.86 7.16
N PHE A 402 31.39 -16.23 6.00
CA PHE A 402 30.10 -15.71 5.56
C PHE A 402 29.09 -16.83 5.28
N VAL A 403 29.53 -17.96 4.71
CA VAL A 403 28.68 -19.14 4.51
C VAL A 403 28.12 -19.64 5.85
N GLN A 404 28.95 -19.72 6.90
CA GLN A 404 28.50 -20.14 8.23
C GLN A 404 27.49 -19.19 8.86
N GLU A 405 27.65 -17.88 8.67
CA GLU A 405 26.68 -16.90 9.18
C GLU A 405 25.37 -16.94 8.40
N LEU A 406 25.42 -17.06 7.07
CA LEU A 406 24.23 -17.13 6.22
C LEU A 406 23.45 -18.42 6.40
N ALA A 407 24.10 -19.52 6.80
CA ALA A 407 23.43 -20.79 7.11
C ALA A 407 22.48 -20.72 8.31
N LYS A 408 22.60 -19.67 9.14
CA LYS A 408 21.69 -19.39 10.25
C LYS A 408 20.45 -18.61 9.81
N MET A 409 20.37 -18.23 8.53
CA MET A 409 19.33 -17.39 7.95
C MET A 409 18.58 -18.12 6.83
N ARG A 410 17.37 -17.66 6.49
CA ARG A 410 16.57 -18.24 5.39
C ARG A 410 17.07 -17.81 4.00
N VAL A 411 18.29 -18.21 3.65
CA VAL A 411 18.90 -17.97 2.34
C VAL A 411 18.61 -19.13 1.38
N SER A 412 18.18 -18.81 0.16
CA SER A 412 17.80 -19.82 -0.84
C SER A 412 18.99 -20.27 -1.70
N GLN A 413 19.91 -19.35 -2.00
CA GLN A 413 21.12 -19.65 -2.75
C GLN A 413 22.27 -18.72 -2.38
N ILE A 414 23.50 -19.23 -2.45
CA ILE A 414 24.73 -18.47 -2.19
C ILE A 414 25.67 -18.67 -3.37
N SER A 415 26.21 -17.58 -3.93
CA SER A 415 27.30 -17.65 -4.91
C SER A 415 28.60 -17.13 -4.31
N VAL A 416 29.70 -17.83 -4.59
CA VAL A 416 31.06 -17.43 -4.21
C VAL A 416 31.90 -17.18 -5.45
N HIS A 417 32.77 -16.18 -5.39
CA HIS A 417 33.72 -15.91 -6.47
C HIS A 417 34.79 -16.99 -6.55
N LEU A 418 35.02 -17.52 -7.76
CA LEU A 418 36.17 -18.37 -8.02
C LEU A 418 37.49 -17.67 -7.62
N GLU A 419 37.56 -16.36 -7.82
CA GLU A 419 38.75 -15.56 -7.59
C GLU A 419 39.03 -15.28 -6.11
N SER A 420 38.05 -15.48 -5.21
CA SER A 420 38.23 -15.30 -3.76
C SER A 420 38.20 -16.60 -2.96
N ALA A 421 37.69 -17.68 -3.54
CA ALA A 421 37.62 -18.97 -2.87
C ALA A 421 39.00 -19.67 -2.82
N LEU A 422 39.58 -19.79 -1.63
CA LEU A 422 40.84 -20.52 -1.43
C LEU A 422 40.75 -22.00 -1.86
N HIS A 423 39.62 -22.64 -1.54
CA HIS A 423 39.32 -24.02 -1.90
C HIS A 423 37.88 -24.14 -2.42
N LEU A 424 37.66 -23.72 -3.68
CA LEU A 424 36.33 -23.62 -4.30
C LEU A 424 35.47 -24.88 -4.15
N ASP A 425 35.99 -26.06 -4.49
CA ASP A 425 35.26 -27.35 -4.37
C ASP A 425 34.74 -27.60 -2.95
N ARG A 426 35.56 -27.32 -1.93
CA ARG A 426 35.20 -27.49 -0.52
C ARG A 426 34.12 -26.52 -0.10
N THR A 427 34.25 -25.24 -0.46
CA THR A 427 33.26 -24.21 -0.12
C THR A 427 31.91 -24.48 -0.79
N LEU A 428 31.90 -24.88 -2.07
CA LEU A 428 30.67 -25.24 -2.79
C LEU A 428 29.98 -26.47 -2.18
N SER A 429 30.75 -27.52 -1.87
CA SER A 429 30.22 -28.71 -1.20
C SER A 429 29.63 -28.35 0.16
N HIS A 430 30.32 -27.49 0.93
CA HIS A 430 29.85 -27.05 2.24
C HIS A 430 28.52 -26.29 2.15
N ILE A 431 28.34 -25.39 1.18
CA ILE A 431 27.07 -24.68 0.96
C ILE A 431 25.92 -25.68 0.72
N ARG A 432 26.16 -26.72 -0.10
CA ARG A 432 25.16 -27.75 -0.40
C ARG A 432 24.85 -28.67 0.77
N ASP A 433 25.85 -29.03 1.57
CA ASP A 433 25.67 -29.82 2.80
C ASP A 433 24.76 -29.11 3.82
N LEU A 434 24.70 -27.78 3.76
CA LEU A 434 23.80 -26.94 4.57
C LEU A 434 22.39 -26.82 3.98
N GLY A 435 22.10 -27.47 2.85
CA GLY A 435 20.80 -27.45 2.18
C GLY A 435 20.54 -26.19 1.34
N ILE A 436 21.58 -25.39 1.07
CA ILE A 436 21.50 -24.14 0.29
C ILE A 436 22.03 -24.40 -1.12
N LYS A 437 21.43 -23.78 -2.14
CA LYS A 437 21.94 -23.90 -3.52
C LYS A 437 23.28 -23.18 -3.67
N ALA A 438 24.27 -23.85 -4.22
CA ALA A 438 25.63 -23.34 -4.38
C ALA A 438 25.86 -22.81 -5.81
N GLY A 439 26.29 -21.56 -5.92
CA GLY A 439 26.67 -20.94 -7.19
C GLY A 439 28.15 -20.60 -7.25
N VAL A 440 28.71 -20.62 -8.47
CA VAL A 440 30.03 -20.06 -8.73
C VAL A 440 29.92 -18.75 -9.51
N ALA A 441 30.44 -17.67 -8.93
CA ALA A 441 30.56 -16.37 -9.59
C ALA A 441 31.92 -16.27 -10.31
N ILE A 442 31.91 -15.73 -11.53
CA ILE A 442 33.10 -15.64 -12.39
C ILE A 442 33.27 -14.22 -12.92
N ASN A 443 34.41 -13.59 -12.62
CA ASN A 443 34.74 -12.24 -13.11
C ASN A 443 34.93 -12.22 -14.63
N PRO A 444 34.80 -11.06 -15.31
CA PRO A 444 34.89 -10.97 -16.77
C PRO A 444 36.15 -11.64 -17.37
N GLY A 445 37.31 -11.43 -16.74
CA GLY A 445 38.61 -11.92 -17.21
C GLY A 445 38.89 -13.42 -16.96
N THR A 446 38.11 -14.08 -16.10
CA THR A 446 38.38 -15.47 -15.69
C THR A 446 37.85 -16.47 -16.72
N PRO A 447 38.64 -17.44 -17.20
CA PRO A 447 38.18 -18.40 -18.20
C PRO A 447 37.14 -19.38 -17.63
N LEU A 448 36.12 -19.72 -18.43
CA LEU A 448 35.06 -20.66 -18.03
C LEU A 448 35.56 -22.08 -17.75
N SER A 449 36.67 -22.49 -18.37
CA SER A 449 37.29 -23.80 -18.12
C SER A 449 37.73 -23.97 -16.66
N ALA A 450 37.86 -22.88 -15.89
CA ALA A 450 38.24 -22.93 -14.49
C ALA A 450 37.19 -23.61 -13.59
N ILE A 451 35.93 -23.72 -14.04
CA ILE A 451 34.86 -24.39 -13.29
C ILE A 451 34.60 -25.85 -13.71
N ASP A 452 35.34 -26.38 -14.69
CA ASP A 452 35.11 -27.71 -15.27
C ASP A 452 35.08 -28.85 -14.23
N TYR A 453 35.92 -28.75 -13.19
CA TYR A 453 36.06 -29.78 -12.17
C TYR A 453 35.06 -29.65 -11.01
N VAL A 454 34.25 -28.59 -10.99
CA VAL A 454 33.27 -28.34 -9.91
C VAL A 454 31.84 -28.28 -10.42
N LEU A 455 31.58 -28.63 -11.69
CA LEU A 455 30.23 -28.60 -12.29
C LEU A 455 29.23 -29.47 -11.51
N GLU A 456 29.67 -30.61 -10.97
CA GLU A 456 28.84 -31.48 -10.13
C GLU A 456 28.55 -30.92 -8.74
N ARG A 457 29.20 -29.82 -8.35
CA ARG A 457 29.10 -29.17 -7.04
C ARG A 457 28.31 -27.87 -7.05
N ILE A 458 27.86 -27.41 -8.22
CA ILE A 458 27.10 -26.17 -8.37
C ILE A 458 25.66 -26.43 -8.83
N ASP A 459 24.78 -25.52 -8.44
CA ASP A 459 23.37 -25.47 -8.81
C ASP A 459 23.08 -24.37 -9.85
N TYR A 460 24.00 -23.40 -10.01
CA TYR A 460 23.93 -22.33 -11.00
C TYR A 460 25.31 -21.66 -11.22
N VAL A 461 25.44 -20.91 -12.31
CA VAL A 461 26.63 -20.09 -12.61
C VAL A 461 26.23 -18.61 -12.62
N LEU A 462 26.96 -17.77 -11.88
CA LEU A 462 26.83 -16.32 -11.92
C LEU A 462 27.95 -15.71 -12.80
N ILE A 463 27.57 -15.15 -13.94
CA ILE A 463 28.48 -14.48 -14.86
C ILE A 463 28.47 -12.98 -14.56
N MET A 464 29.63 -12.47 -14.11
CA MET A 464 29.84 -11.03 -14.00
C MET A 464 30.15 -10.44 -15.37
N THR A 465 29.41 -9.41 -15.75
CA THR A 465 29.64 -8.69 -17.01
C THR A 465 30.43 -7.38 -16.82
N VAL A 466 30.64 -6.99 -15.56
CA VAL A 466 31.48 -5.88 -15.10
C VAL A 466 32.41 -6.40 -14.00
N ASN A 467 33.43 -5.64 -13.62
CA ASN A 467 34.24 -6.02 -12.45
C ASN A 467 33.42 -5.78 -11.17
N PRO A 468 33.47 -6.69 -10.19
CA PRO A 468 32.66 -6.60 -8.99
C PRO A 468 33.04 -5.37 -8.12
N GLY A 469 32.10 -4.89 -7.32
CA GLY A 469 32.33 -3.85 -6.30
C GLY A 469 31.52 -2.57 -6.44
N TYR A 470 31.09 -2.16 -7.64
CA TYR A 470 30.27 -0.96 -7.82
C TYR A 470 29.14 -1.14 -8.84
N ALA A 471 27.98 -0.57 -8.54
CA ALA A 471 26.87 -0.46 -9.49
C ALA A 471 27.14 0.61 -10.57
N GLY A 472 26.38 0.55 -11.69
CA GLY A 472 26.39 1.59 -12.74
C GLY A 472 27.55 1.53 -13.75
N GLN A 473 28.35 0.46 -13.73
CA GLN A 473 29.43 0.25 -14.69
C GLN A 473 28.91 -0.15 -16.08
N LYS A 474 29.70 0.09 -17.13
CA LYS A 474 29.41 -0.39 -18.49
C LYS A 474 29.76 -1.86 -18.65
N MET A 475 28.90 -2.62 -19.32
CA MET A 475 29.15 -4.02 -19.68
C MET A 475 30.46 -4.18 -20.44
N THR A 476 31.26 -5.20 -20.10
CA THR A 476 32.50 -5.48 -20.82
C THR A 476 32.21 -6.12 -22.19
N PRO A 477 33.00 -5.84 -23.24
CA PRO A 477 32.67 -6.26 -24.61
C PRO A 477 32.53 -7.78 -24.82
N ALA A 478 33.23 -8.59 -24.03
CA ALA A 478 33.21 -10.05 -24.15
C ALA A 478 32.05 -10.73 -23.41
N SER A 479 31.19 -9.97 -22.71
CA SER A 479 30.19 -10.52 -21.78
C SER A 479 29.16 -11.42 -22.48
N LEU A 480 28.58 -10.98 -23.59
CA LEU A 480 27.59 -11.77 -24.33
C LEU A 480 28.19 -13.07 -24.86
N ARG A 481 29.42 -13.02 -25.39
CA ARG A 481 30.16 -14.21 -25.82
C ARG A 481 30.39 -15.16 -24.64
N LYS A 482 30.77 -14.64 -23.48
CA LYS A 482 30.99 -15.46 -22.28
C LYS A 482 29.73 -16.15 -21.78
N ILE A 483 28.57 -15.48 -21.83
CA ILE A 483 27.28 -16.09 -21.50
C ILE A 483 26.99 -17.26 -22.48
N ALA A 484 27.20 -17.03 -23.79
CA ALA A 484 27.00 -18.06 -24.81
C ALA A 484 27.96 -19.24 -24.69
N ASP A 485 29.24 -18.97 -24.41
CA ASP A 485 30.26 -20.00 -24.20
C ASP A 485 29.98 -20.80 -22.92
N CYS A 486 29.43 -20.17 -21.87
CA CYS A 486 29.01 -20.84 -20.65
C CYS A 486 27.84 -21.79 -20.93
N HIS A 487 26.81 -21.31 -21.64
CA HIS A 487 25.67 -22.13 -22.04
C HIS A 487 26.09 -23.35 -22.87
N LYS A 488 27.03 -23.16 -23.82
CA LYS A 488 27.62 -24.25 -24.61
C LYS A 488 28.43 -25.23 -23.76
N LEU A 489 29.26 -24.72 -22.85
CA LEU A 489 30.08 -25.55 -21.96
C LEU A 489 29.20 -26.44 -21.09
N LEU A 490 28.18 -25.88 -20.45
CA LEU A 490 27.24 -26.63 -19.62
C LEU A 490 26.53 -27.71 -20.45
N SER A 491 25.98 -27.35 -21.60
CA SER A 491 25.31 -28.28 -22.51
C SER A 491 26.23 -29.41 -22.99
N ALA A 492 27.47 -29.09 -23.38
CA ALA A 492 28.45 -30.07 -23.86
C ALA A 492 28.89 -31.05 -22.76
N ARG A 493 28.79 -30.64 -21.49
CA ARG A 493 29.07 -31.48 -20.32
C ARG A 493 27.82 -32.17 -19.76
N GLY A 494 26.66 -31.99 -20.40
CA GLY A 494 25.40 -32.62 -20.00
C GLY A 494 24.70 -31.95 -18.81
N PHE A 495 25.04 -30.70 -18.51
CA PHE A 495 24.43 -29.92 -17.43
C PHE A 495 23.39 -28.93 -17.98
N ASP A 496 22.23 -28.88 -17.34
CA ASP A 496 21.19 -27.87 -17.55
C ASP A 496 21.08 -27.00 -16.28
N LEU A 497 22.04 -26.09 -16.11
CA LEU A 497 22.12 -25.21 -14.95
C LEU A 497 21.70 -23.79 -15.31
N PRO A 498 20.98 -23.06 -14.41
CA PRO A 498 20.70 -21.66 -14.58
C PRO A 498 21.99 -20.83 -14.77
N ILE A 499 21.94 -19.89 -15.71
CA ILE A 499 22.97 -18.87 -15.89
C ILE A 499 22.40 -17.55 -15.40
N GLN A 500 22.90 -17.12 -14.24
CA GLN A 500 22.62 -15.81 -13.68
C GLN A 500 23.61 -14.79 -14.25
N VAL A 501 23.13 -13.58 -14.51
CA VAL A 501 23.96 -12.48 -15.03
C VAL A 501 23.85 -11.26 -14.13
N ASP A 502 24.99 -10.78 -13.64
CA ASP A 502 25.11 -9.52 -12.90
C ASP A 502 26.12 -8.56 -13.55
N GLY A 503 25.83 -7.27 -13.46
CA GLY A 503 26.51 -6.19 -14.15
C GLY A 503 25.71 -5.70 -15.35
N ASN A 504 25.33 -4.42 -15.31
CA ASN A 504 24.68 -3.68 -16.41
C ASN A 504 23.62 -4.48 -17.21
N VAL A 505 22.68 -5.08 -16.48
CA VAL A 505 21.51 -5.75 -17.06
C VAL A 505 20.49 -4.69 -17.48
N SER A 506 20.84 -3.88 -18.48
CA SER A 506 20.00 -2.80 -19.01
C SER A 506 19.02 -3.28 -20.06
N PHE A 507 18.02 -2.47 -20.39
CA PHE A 507 17.05 -2.78 -21.44
C PHE A 507 17.69 -3.11 -22.79
N GLU A 508 18.82 -2.50 -23.09
CA GLU A 508 19.57 -2.69 -24.34
C GLU A 508 20.37 -4.01 -24.33
N ASN A 509 20.87 -4.44 -23.17
CA ASN A 509 21.71 -5.64 -23.06
C ASN A 509 20.89 -6.91 -22.82
N ILE A 510 19.74 -6.81 -22.13
CA ILE A 510 18.88 -7.95 -21.78
C ILE A 510 18.56 -8.86 -22.99
N PRO A 511 18.19 -8.35 -24.18
CA PRO A 511 17.87 -9.23 -25.31
C PRO A 511 19.08 -10.09 -25.72
N GLY A 512 20.28 -9.50 -25.74
CA GLY A 512 21.51 -10.20 -26.05
C GLY A 512 21.91 -11.22 -24.98
N MET A 513 21.76 -10.87 -23.70
CA MET A 513 22.05 -11.76 -22.57
C MET A 513 21.14 -12.98 -22.59
N VAL A 514 19.84 -12.78 -22.81
CA VAL A 514 18.86 -13.85 -22.93
C VAL A 514 19.09 -14.64 -24.23
N ALA A 515 19.37 -14.02 -25.37
CA ALA A 515 19.70 -14.77 -26.59
C ALA A 515 20.94 -15.68 -26.39
N ALA A 516 21.93 -15.22 -25.63
CA ALA A 516 23.15 -15.96 -25.32
C ALA A 516 22.96 -17.11 -24.32
N GLY A 517 21.84 -17.19 -23.59
CA GLY A 517 21.55 -18.32 -22.69
C GLY A 517 21.25 -17.96 -21.24
N ALA A 518 21.26 -16.67 -20.86
CA ALA A 518 20.91 -16.26 -19.49
C ALA A 518 19.48 -16.68 -19.12
N THR A 519 19.28 -17.15 -17.88
CA THR A 519 17.98 -17.56 -17.34
C THR A 519 17.62 -16.87 -16.03
N ASN A 520 18.55 -16.14 -15.42
CA ASN A 520 18.31 -15.28 -14.27
C ASN A 520 19.04 -13.94 -14.46
N LEU A 521 18.33 -12.84 -14.25
CA LEU A 521 18.81 -11.49 -14.55
C LEU A 521 18.85 -10.65 -13.27
N VAL A 522 20.06 -10.26 -12.83
CA VAL A 522 20.24 -9.38 -11.68
C VAL A 522 19.95 -7.94 -12.08
N ALA A 523 18.79 -7.44 -11.65
CA ALA A 523 18.24 -6.17 -12.14
C ALA A 523 18.65 -5.00 -11.23
N GLY A 524 19.38 -4.03 -11.78
CA GLY A 524 19.92 -2.89 -11.03
C GLY A 524 19.41 -1.53 -11.51
N THR A 525 20.23 -0.49 -11.29
CA THR A 525 19.94 0.90 -11.69
C THR A 525 19.82 1.13 -13.20
N SER A 526 20.32 0.22 -14.03
CA SER A 526 20.18 0.30 -15.49
C SER A 526 18.88 -0.33 -16.02
N SER A 527 18.07 -0.97 -15.16
CA SER A 527 16.81 -1.60 -15.54
C SER A 527 15.70 -1.37 -14.52
N ILE A 528 15.48 -2.28 -13.56
CA ILE A 528 14.30 -2.21 -12.69
C ILE A 528 14.27 -0.92 -11.86
N PHE A 529 15.43 -0.42 -11.44
CA PHE A 529 15.60 0.83 -10.70
C PHE A 529 16.00 2.02 -11.61
N HIS A 530 15.73 1.94 -12.91
CA HIS A 530 16.08 2.99 -13.86
C HIS A 530 15.25 4.27 -13.64
N LYS A 531 15.92 5.42 -13.57
CA LYS A 531 15.30 6.71 -13.20
C LYS A 531 14.29 7.28 -14.22
N SER A 532 14.25 6.73 -15.43
CA SER A 532 13.37 7.22 -16.51
C SER A 532 11.93 6.69 -16.44
N GLY A 533 11.58 5.89 -15.44
CA GLY A 533 10.27 5.28 -15.31
C GLY A 533 10.07 4.65 -13.94
N SER A 534 8.82 4.34 -13.60
CA SER A 534 8.47 3.57 -12.41
C SER A 534 9.03 2.15 -12.47
N MET A 535 9.18 1.48 -11.32
CA MET A 535 9.68 0.08 -11.30
C MET A 535 8.76 -0.87 -12.08
N LEU A 536 7.45 -0.60 -12.14
CA LEU A 536 6.50 -1.39 -12.93
C LEU A 536 6.71 -1.20 -14.44
N GLU A 537 6.86 0.04 -14.91
CA GLU A 537 7.18 0.33 -16.31
C GLU A 537 8.52 -0.27 -16.70
N ASN A 538 9.52 -0.13 -15.83
CA ASN A 538 10.83 -0.74 -16.02
C ASN A 538 10.71 -2.27 -16.07
N LYS A 539 9.95 -2.91 -15.18
CA LYS A 539 9.72 -4.36 -15.25
C LYS A 539 9.04 -4.77 -16.57
N ARG A 540 8.07 -3.99 -17.07
CA ARG A 540 7.44 -4.25 -18.37
C ARG A 540 8.44 -4.13 -19.51
N ARG A 541 9.29 -3.10 -19.50
CA ARG A 541 10.38 -2.92 -20.47
C ARG A 541 11.37 -4.09 -20.41
N MET A 542 11.73 -4.55 -19.22
CA MET A 542 12.56 -5.75 -19.05
C MET A 542 11.88 -7.00 -19.63
N ARG A 543 10.59 -7.23 -19.33
CA ARG A 543 9.86 -8.39 -19.86
C ARG A 543 9.79 -8.37 -21.38
N LYS A 544 9.55 -7.20 -21.99
CA LYS A 544 9.63 -7.05 -23.46
C LYS A 544 11.03 -7.39 -24.00
N ALA A 545 12.08 -6.87 -23.38
CA ALA A 545 13.47 -7.17 -23.76
C ALA A 545 13.82 -8.67 -23.59
N ILE A 546 13.28 -9.32 -22.55
CA ILE A 546 13.40 -10.77 -22.34
C ILE A 546 12.70 -11.54 -23.47
N GLU A 547 11.49 -11.15 -23.85
CA GLU A 547 10.74 -11.76 -24.96
C GLU A 547 11.49 -11.64 -26.29
N GLU A 548 12.07 -10.48 -26.57
CA GLU A 548 12.93 -10.25 -27.74
C GLU A 548 14.14 -11.19 -27.75
N GLY A 549 14.82 -11.33 -26.60
CA GLY A 549 15.95 -12.25 -26.45
C GLY A 549 15.55 -13.73 -26.59
N LEU A 550 14.41 -14.13 -26.03
CA LEU A 550 13.87 -15.49 -26.17
C LEU A 550 13.49 -15.80 -27.62
N ALA A 551 12.92 -14.83 -28.35
CA ALA A 551 12.61 -14.97 -29.77
C ALA A 551 13.87 -15.10 -30.62
N ALA A 552 14.93 -14.35 -30.30
CA ALA A 552 16.23 -14.47 -30.95
C ALA A 552 16.89 -15.83 -30.66
N ARG A 553 16.81 -16.34 -29.43
CA ARG A 553 17.34 -17.66 -29.04
C ARG A 553 16.74 -18.81 -29.88
N LYS A 554 15.46 -18.70 -30.25
CA LYS A 554 14.74 -19.68 -31.08
C LYS A 554 15.10 -19.65 -32.57
N LYS A 555 15.86 -18.65 -33.04
CA LYS A 555 16.30 -18.50 -34.44
C LYS A 555 17.82 -18.58 -34.50
N PRO A 556 18.41 -19.79 -34.65
CA PRO A 556 19.87 -19.96 -34.58
C PRO A 556 20.65 -19.28 -35.73
N GLU A 557 19.98 -18.84 -36.80
CA GLU A 557 20.63 -18.43 -38.06
C GLU A 557 21.10 -16.96 -38.14
N LEU A 558 21.02 -16.16 -37.06
CA LEU A 558 21.44 -14.75 -37.10
C LEU A 558 22.52 -14.35 -36.09
N ALA A 559 23.07 -15.30 -35.33
CA ALA A 559 24.12 -15.04 -34.33
C ALA A 559 25.54 -15.35 -34.85
N THR A 560 25.90 -14.77 -36.00
CA THR A 560 27.30 -14.61 -36.42
C THR A 560 27.49 -13.26 -37.07
N VAL A 561 27.83 -12.25 -36.27
CA VAL A 561 28.76 -11.15 -36.61
C VAL A 561 29.53 -10.79 -35.35
#